data_AF-R9KNQ9-F1
#
_entry.id   AF-R9KNQ9-F1
#
_cell.length_a   1.000
_cell.length_b   1.000
_cell.length_c   1.000
_cell.angle_alpha   90.00
_cell.angle_beta   90.00
_cell.angle_gamma   90.00
#
_symmetry.space_group_name_H-M   'P 1'
#
loop_
_entity.id
_entity.type
_entity.pdbx_description
1 polymer ?
#
loop_
_entity_poly.entity_id
_entity_poly.type
_entity_poly.pdbx_seq_one_letter_code
_entity_poly.pdbx_strand_id
1 'polypeptide(L)'
;MDKLIDDLLKKGLGNFIGRSRDALIWDDEVYQKCSREEDRAEEEFLGLGLTVGQVKIINNYVSDVRATNHRYSDLSYLAGVKDTVGMLVSLDMVKGVELGEGEDMGK
;
A
#
# COMPACT_ATOMS: atom_id res chain seq x y z
N MET A 1 9.15 1.68 18.17
CA MET A 1 8.50 1.27 16.90
C MET A 1 8.82 2.26 15.77
N ASP A 2 8.81 3.57 16.05
CA ASP A 2 8.88 4.60 15.00
C ASP A 2 10.27 4.81 14.37
N LYS A 3 11.36 4.72 15.12
CA LYS A 3 12.71 5.04 14.57
C LYS A 3 13.17 4.15 13.43
N LEU A 4 12.93 2.84 13.52
CA LEU A 4 13.34 1.89 12.47
C LEU A 4 12.52 2.13 11.19
N ILE A 5 11.21 2.31 11.33
CA ILE A 5 10.29 2.60 10.22
C ILE A 5 10.62 3.96 9.61
N ASP A 6 10.86 4.99 10.42
CA ASP A 6 11.25 6.32 9.96
C ASP A 6 12.59 6.33 9.23
N ASP A 7 13.59 5.59 9.74
CA ASP A 7 14.90 5.48 9.09
C ASP A 7 14.82 4.70 7.77
N LEU A 8 14.00 3.66 7.72
CA LEU A 8 13.72 2.89 6.51
C LEU A 8 13.04 3.76 5.44
N LEU A 9 12.02 4.54 5.85
CA LEU A 9 11.35 5.51 4.98
C LEU A 9 12.31 6.60 4.49
N LYS A 10 13.21 7.12 5.36
CA LYS A 10 14.20 8.15 5.01
C LYS A 10 15.34 7.65 4.11
N LYS A 11 15.73 6.37 4.20
CA LYS A 11 16.88 5.81 3.48
C LYS A 11 16.57 5.32 2.06
N GLY A 12 15.39 5.64 1.51
CA GLY A 12 15.12 5.45 0.08
C GLY A 12 14.43 4.14 -0.29
N LEU A 13 13.72 3.50 0.66
CA LEU A 13 12.90 2.33 0.37
C LEU A 13 11.84 2.56 -0.71
N GLY A 14 11.33 3.79 -0.85
CA GLY A 14 10.35 4.12 -1.90
C GLY A 14 10.80 3.73 -3.31
N ASN A 15 12.08 3.92 -3.66
CA ASN A 15 12.63 3.54 -4.97
C ASN A 15 12.86 2.04 -5.10
N PHE A 16 13.20 1.35 -3.99
CA PHE A 16 13.41 -0.10 -4.00
C PHE A 16 12.07 -0.84 -4.15
N ILE A 17 11.06 -0.40 -3.38
CA ILE A 17 9.69 -0.92 -3.41
C ILE A 17 9.08 -0.73 -4.80
N GLY A 18 9.24 0.45 -5.40
CA GLY A 18 8.72 0.72 -6.74
C GLY A 18 9.19 -0.35 -7.73
N ARG A 19 10.50 -0.61 -7.79
CA ARG A 19 11.07 -1.60 -8.72
C ARG A 19 10.58 -3.03 -8.47
N SER A 20 10.55 -3.49 -7.21
CA SER A 20 10.07 -4.85 -6.91
C SER A 20 8.58 -4.99 -7.17
N ARG A 21 7.79 -3.96 -6.86
CA ARG A 21 6.35 -3.94 -7.09
C ARG A 21 6.01 -3.92 -8.57
N ASP A 22 6.70 -3.10 -9.35
CA ASP A 22 6.45 -3.00 -10.80
C ASP A 22 6.70 -4.34 -11.50
N ALA A 23 7.71 -5.11 -11.06
CA ALA A 23 7.94 -6.46 -11.54
C ALA A 23 6.78 -7.42 -11.19
N LEU A 24 6.30 -7.38 -9.95
CA LEU A 24 5.15 -8.20 -9.53
C LEU A 24 3.86 -7.83 -10.29
N ILE A 25 3.61 -6.53 -10.48
CA ILE A 25 2.49 -6.00 -11.25
C ILE A 25 2.53 -6.48 -12.69
N TRP A 26 3.72 -6.51 -13.29
CA TRP A 26 3.88 -6.93 -14.67
C TRP A 26 3.46 -8.39 -14.87
N ASP A 27 3.78 -9.26 -13.91
CA ASP A 27 3.52 -10.69 -13.97
C ASP A 27 2.13 -11.08 -13.44
N ASP A 28 1.41 -10.20 -12.75
CA ASP A 28 0.10 -10.48 -12.16
C ASP A 28 -1.04 -10.21 -13.15
N GLU A 29 -1.53 -11.27 -13.80
CA GLU A 29 -2.64 -11.18 -14.76
C GLU A 29 -3.94 -10.66 -14.15
N VAL A 30 -4.18 -10.90 -12.85
CA VAL A 30 -5.38 -10.44 -12.15
C VAL A 30 -5.31 -8.92 -11.99
N TYR A 31 -4.17 -8.40 -11.52
CA TYR A 31 -3.93 -6.96 -11.46
C TYR A 31 -4.09 -6.31 -12.83
N GLN A 32 -3.44 -6.87 -13.86
CA GLN A 32 -3.51 -6.34 -15.22
C GLN A 32 -4.95 -6.29 -15.75
N LYS A 33 -5.76 -7.30 -15.44
CA LYS A 33 -7.19 -7.31 -15.77
C LYS A 33 -7.95 -6.21 -15.02
N CYS A 34 -7.78 -6.11 -13.70
CA CYS A 34 -8.44 -5.09 -12.89
C CYS A 34 -8.08 -3.67 -13.34
N SER A 35 -6.81 -3.41 -13.67
CA SER A 35 -6.38 -2.11 -14.20
C SER A 35 -7.11 -1.75 -15.50
N ARG A 36 -7.26 -2.70 -16.42
CA ARG A 36 -8.03 -2.46 -17.67
C ARG A 36 -9.53 -2.28 -17.43
N GLU A 37 -10.09 -2.94 -16.42
CA GLU A 37 -11.50 -2.76 -16.04
C GLU A 37 -11.73 -1.40 -15.40
N GLU A 38 -10.78 -0.90 -14.62
CA GLU A 38 -10.80 0.46 -14.08
C GLU A 38 -10.77 1.52 -15.19
N ASP A 39 -9.87 1.37 -16.17
CA ASP A 39 -9.79 2.27 -17.33
C ASP A 39 -11.13 2.33 -18.10
N ARG A 40 -11.74 1.16 -18.35
CA ARG A 40 -13.05 1.06 -19.03
C ARG A 40 -14.17 1.72 -18.22
N ALA A 41 -14.19 1.50 -16.92
CA ALA A 41 -15.19 2.10 -16.04
C ALA A 41 -15.07 3.63 -16.02
N GLU A 42 -13.84 4.16 -16.11
CA GLU A 42 -13.60 5.61 -16.23
C GLU A 42 -14.12 6.15 -17.57
N GLU A 43 -13.87 5.47 -18.68
CA GLU A 43 -14.42 5.86 -19.99
C GLU A 43 -15.96 5.88 -19.99
N GLU A 44 -16.59 4.83 -19.44
CA GLU A 44 -18.05 4.77 -19.30
C GLU A 44 -18.58 5.91 -18.43
N PHE A 45 -17.93 6.19 -17.30
CA PHE A 45 -18.28 7.29 -16.40
C PHE A 45 -18.22 8.66 -17.10
N LEU A 46 -17.17 8.92 -17.86
CA LEU A 46 -17.01 10.17 -18.63
C LEU A 46 -18.09 10.31 -19.72
N GLY A 47 -18.60 9.19 -20.24
CA GLY A 47 -19.68 9.13 -21.24
C GLY A 47 -21.09 9.40 -20.70
N LEU A 48 -21.31 9.42 -19.38
CA LEU A 48 -22.65 9.52 -18.78
C LEU A 48 -23.32 10.90 -18.93
N GLY A 49 -22.61 11.92 -19.43
CA GLY A 49 -23.17 13.26 -19.60
C GLY A 49 -23.58 13.94 -18.28
N LEU A 50 -22.86 13.62 -17.19
CA LEU A 50 -23.15 14.14 -15.85
C LEU A 50 -22.90 15.64 -15.76
N THR A 51 -23.61 16.30 -14.84
CA THR A 51 -23.34 17.70 -14.54
C THR A 51 -21.97 17.87 -13.86
N VAL A 52 -21.35 19.04 -14.03
CA VAL A 52 -20.07 19.38 -13.38
C VAL A 52 -20.11 19.16 -11.86
N GLY A 53 -21.25 19.45 -11.21
CA GLY A 53 -21.44 19.23 -9.78
C GLY A 53 -21.40 17.75 -9.40
N GLN A 54 -22.09 16.90 -10.16
CA GLN A 54 -22.09 15.44 -9.92
C GLN A 54 -20.71 14.83 -10.15
N VAL A 55 -20.03 15.21 -11.24
CA VAL A 55 -18.66 14.77 -11.53
C VAL A 55 -17.72 15.13 -10.38
N LYS A 56 -17.81 16.37 -9.87
CA LYS A 56 -16.97 16.82 -8.75
C LYS A 56 -17.19 16.00 -7.48
N ILE A 57 -18.44 15.70 -7.14
CA ILE A 57 -18.78 14.91 -5.94
C ILE A 57 -18.22 13.48 -6.07
N ILE A 58 -18.44 12.85 -7.22
CA ILE A 58 -17.98 11.47 -7.48
C ILE A 58 -16.44 11.41 -7.46
N ASN A 59 -15.78 12.33 -8.16
CA ASN A 59 -14.31 12.36 -8.22
C ASN A 59 -13.69 12.61 -6.84
N ASN A 60 -14.28 13.47 -6.02
CA ASN A 60 -13.82 13.68 -4.65
C ASN A 60 -13.94 12.39 -3.82
N TYR A 61 -15.08 11.71 -3.90
CA TYR A 61 -15.28 10.44 -3.21
C TYR A 61 -14.28 9.37 -3.67
N VAL A 62 -14.09 9.20 -4.98
CA VAL A 62 -13.12 8.24 -5.53
C VAL A 62 -11.69 8.59 -5.09
N SER A 63 -11.34 9.88 -5.07
CA SER A 63 -10.05 10.34 -4.58
C SER A 63 -9.82 9.99 -3.11
N ASP A 64 -10.82 10.19 -2.25
CA ASP A 64 -10.72 9.89 -0.82
C ASP A 64 -10.58 8.37 -0.57
N VAL A 65 -11.32 7.55 -1.33
CA VAL A 65 -11.18 6.08 -1.30
C VAL A 65 -9.79 5.64 -1.75
N ARG A 66 -9.30 6.16 -2.88
CA ARG A 66 -7.94 5.85 -3.39
C ARG A 66 -6.87 6.28 -2.39
N ALA A 67 -6.96 7.49 -1.83
CA ALA A 67 -6.01 7.98 -0.84
C ALA A 67 -5.97 7.09 0.41
N THR A 68 -7.14 6.65 0.90
CA THR A 68 -7.25 5.74 2.04
C THR A 68 -6.62 4.38 1.72
N ASN A 69 -6.92 3.81 0.54
CA ASN A 69 -6.36 2.52 0.11
C ASN A 69 -4.85 2.59 -0.13
N HIS A 70 -4.32 3.68 -0.67
CA HIS A 70 -2.88 3.90 -0.78
C HIS A 70 -2.22 3.92 0.59
N ARG A 71 -2.79 4.65 1.55
CA ARG A 71 -2.27 4.66 2.92
C ARG A 71 -2.33 3.28 3.58
N TYR A 72 -3.40 2.52 3.37
CA TYR A 72 -3.52 1.15 3.85
C TYR A 72 -2.44 0.23 3.25
N SER A 73 -2.17 0.36 1.95
CA SER A 73 -1.12 -0.41 1.25
C SER A 73 0.27 -0.10 1.81
N ASP A 74 0.59 1.19 2.03
CA ASP A 74 1.86 1.59 2.67
C ASP A 74 2.01 0.99 4.06
N LEU A 75 0.95 1.04 4.88
CA LEU A 75 0.95 0.46 6.23
C LEU A 75 1.09 -1.07 6.20
N SER A 76 0.41 -1.74 5.27
CA SER A 76 0.49 -3.19 5.07
C SER A 76 1.91 -3.61 4.66
N TYR A 77 2.57 -2.84 3.80
CA TYR A 77 3.96 -3.06 3.43
C TYR A 77 4.88 -2.93 4.65
N LEU A 78 4.74 -1.85 5.42
CA LEU A 78 5.54 -1.62 6.63
C LEU A 78 5.33 -2.71 7.68
N ALA A 79 4.10 -3.17 7.87
CA ALA A 79 3.77 -4.29 8.73
C ALA A 79 4.46 -5.57 8.24
N GLY A 80 4.36 -5.90 6.95
CA GLY A 80 5.03 -7.09 6.38
C GLY A 80 6.55 -7.06 6.53
N VAL A 81 7.18 -5.90 6.35
CA VAL A 81 8.63 -5.73 6.60
C VAL A 81 8.95 -5.96 8.08
N LYS A 82 8.18 -5.35 8.99
CA LYS A 82 8.36 -5.53 10.45
C LYS A 82 8.24 -7.00 10.83
N ASP A 83 7.19 -7.68 10.37
CA ASP A 83 6.92 -9.08 10.71
C ASP A 83 8.00 -10.01 10.14
N THR A 84 8.50 -9.73 8.94
CA THR A 84 9.62 -10.47 8.34
C THR A 84 10.89 -10.32 9.17
N VAL A 85 11.23 -9.09 9.58
CA VAL A 85 12.39 -8.85 10.47
C VAL A 85 12.18 -9.57 11.80
N GLY A 86 10.94 -9.57 12.31
CA GLY A 86 10.57 -10.31 13.51
C GLY A 86 10.82 -11.81 13.40
N MET A 87 10.40 -12.41 12.29
CA MET A 87 10.64 -13.81 12.01
C MET A 87 12.15 -14.12 11.96
N LEU A 88 12.95 -13.30 11.28
CA LEU A 88 14.40 -13.50 11.17
C LEU A 88 15.13 -13.41 12.51
N VAL A 89 14.71 -12.49 13.38
CA VAL A 89 15.24 -12.41 14.77
C VAL A 89 14.86 -13.63 15.57
N SER A 90 13.60 -14.09 15.47
CA SER A 90 13.12 -15.29 16.20
C SER A 90 13.86 -16.58 15.79
N LEU A 91 14.38 -16.62 14.56
CA LEU A 91 15.18 -17.72 14.03
C LEU A 91 16.69 -17.56 14.30
N ASP A 92 17.10 -16.57 15.10
CA ASP A 92 18.50 -16.17 15.37
C ASP A 92 19.35 -15.93 14.10
N MET A 93 18.69 -15.58 12.99
CA MET A 93 19.35 -15.27 11.71
C MET A 93 19.90 -13.84 11.68
N VAL A 94 19.37 -12.95 12.53
CA VAL A 94 19.79 -11.55 12.66
C VAL A 94 19.83 -11.17 14.14
N LYS A 95 20.94 -10.55 14.58
CA LYS A 95 21.14 -10.13 15.98
C LYS A 95 20.99 -8.62 16.15
N GLY A 96 20.53 -8.18 17.34
CA GLY A 96 20.56 -6.78 17.76
C GLY A 96 19.37 -5.90 17.34
N VAL A 97 18.21 -6.49 17.04
CA VAL A 97 16.97 -5.74 16.74
C VAL A 97 15.98 -5.94 17.89
N GLU A 98 15.76 -4.90 18.70
CA GLU A 98 14.67 -4.88 19.70
C GLU A 98 13.34 -4.55 19.01
N LEU A 99 12.48 -5.55 18.94
CA LEU A 99 11.13 -5.39 18.40
C LEU A 99 10.23 -4.97 19.55
N GLY A 100 9.77 -3.72 19.55
CA GLY A 100 8.80 -3.25 20.54
C GLY A 100 7.56 -4.15 20.51
N GLU A 101 7.27 -4.78 21.65
CA GLU A 101 6.12 -5.66 21.84
C GLU A 101 4.84 -4.90 21.46
N GLY A 102 3.99 -5.55 20.67
CA GLY A 102 2.60 -5.11 20.50
C GLY A 102 1.91 -5.27 21.84
N GLU A 103 1.27 -4.20 22.32
CA GLU A 103 0.48 -4.22 23.54
C GLU A 103 -0.46 -5.43 23.53
N ASP A 104 -0.26 -6.29 24.53
CA ASP A 104 -1.16 -7.35 24.95
C ASP A 104 -2.53 -6.73 25.23
N MET A 105 -3.41 -6.74 24.22
CA MET A 105 -4.82 -6.38 24.38
C MET A 105 -5.55 -7.56 25.01
N GLY A 106 -5.24 -7.81 26.27
CA GLY A 106 -6.01 -8.71 27.12
C GLY A 106 -7.43 -8.19 27.31
N LYS A 107 -8.41 -9.00 26.88
CA LYS A 107 -9.68 -9.21 27.56
C LYS A 107 -10.06 -10.67 27.51
#